data_AF-A0A2V8JHX5-F1
#
_entry.id   AF-A0A2V8JHX5-F1
#
_cell.length_a   1.000
_cell.length_b   1.000
_cell.length_c   1.000
_cell.angle_alpha   90.00
_cell.angle_beta   90.00
_cell.angle_gamma   90.00
#
_symmetry.space_group_name_H-M   'P 1'
#
loop_
_entity.id
_entity.type
_entity.pdbx_description
1 polymer ?
#
loop_
_entity_poly.entity_id
_entity_poly.type
_entity_poly.pdbx_seq_one_letter_code
_entity_poly.pdbx_strand_id
1 'polypeptide(L)'
;MEWKDLEKMTVLKLREEALKFPEIEGVHGKNKEQLMDELAKALGIEKPHVHFTEKIVHTKSDLKHKILELKSERDKLLQGHDHEKLHDVRREMHKLKHEIRKLEAKAAHG
;
A
#
# COMPACT_ATOMS: atom_id res chain seq x y z
N MET A 1 -16.57 0.79 -15.28
CA MET A 1 -15.50 1.64 -14.73
C MET A 1 -14.75 0.76 -13.75
N GLU A 2 -13.44 0.61 -13.87
CA GLU A 2 -12.66 -0.30 -13.03
C GLU A 2 -12.03 0.47 -11.85
N TRP A 3 -11.69 -0.23 -10.76
CA TRP A 3 -11.01 0.39 -9.60
C TRP A 3 -9.73 1.14 -9.98
N LYS A 4 -8.98 0.61 -10.95
CA LYS A 4 -7.76 1.20 -11.50
C LYS A 4 -8.01 2.54 -12.19
N ASP A 5 -9.20 2.77 -12.70
CA ASP A 5 -9.57 4.04 -13.34
C ASP A 5 -9.77 5.12 -12.28
N LEU A 6 -10.40 4.78 -11.15
CA LEU A 6 -10.56 5.67 -9.99
C LEU A 6 -9.20 6.05 -9.37
N GLU A 7 -8.28 5.09 -9.26
CA GLU A 7 -6.94 5.33 -8.71
C GLU A 7 -6.12 6.31 -9.56
N LYS A 8 -6.26 6.23 -10.90
CA LYS A 8 -5.59 7.13 -11.85
C LYS A 8 -6.20 8.53 -11.88
N MET A 9 -7.43 8.71 -11.41
CA MET A 9 -8.06 10.02 -11.34
C MET A 9 -7.45 10.89 -10.24
N THR A 10 -7.45 12.20 -10.49
CA THR A 10 -7.12 13.20 -9.48
C THR A 10 -8.30 13.36 -8.52
N VAL A 11 -8.02 13.84 -7.30
CA VAL A 11 -9.06 14.08 -6.28
C VAL A 11 -10.19 14.96 -6.81
N LEU A 12 -9.87 15.95 -7.64
CA LEU A 12 -10.86 16.81 -8.30
C LEU A 12 -11.84 16.02 -9.17
N LYS A 13 -11.34 15.14 -10.03
CA LYS A 13 -12.18 14.30 -10.90
C LYS A 13 -13.02 13.30 -10.10
N LEU A 14 -12.45 12.74 -9.03
CA LEU A 14 -13.21 11.87 -8.13
C LEU A 14 -14.34 12.63 -7.42
N ARG A 15 -14.14 13.90 -7.08
CA ARG A 15 -15.21 14.75 -6.52
C ARG A 15 -16.30 15.05 -7.53
N GLU A 16 -15.93 15.36 -8.77
CA GLU A 16 -16.88 15.59 -9.86
C GLU A 16 -17.73 14.36 -10.17
N GLU A 17 -17.13 13.17 -10.19
CA GLU A 17 -17.87 11.92 -10.34
C GLU A 17 -18.75 11.66 -9.12
N ALA A 18 -18.25 11.88 -7.90
CA ALA A 18 -19.02 11.67 -6.67
C ALA A 18 -20.25 12.59 -6.57
N LEU A 19 -20.15 13.83 -7.06
CA LEU A 19 -21.28 14.78 -7.10
C LEU A 19 -22.43 14.32 -8.02
N LYS A 20 -22.18 13.41 -8.96
CA LYS A 20 -23.24 12.83 -9.81
C LYS A 20 -24.07 11.78 -9.07
N PHE A 21 -23.56 11.26 -7.95
CA PHE A 21 -24.24 10.24 -7.14
C PHE A 21 -24.83 10.90 -5.89
N PRO A 22 -26.17 10.99 -5.78
CA PRO A 22 -26.84 11.60 -4.62
C PRO A 22 -26.64 10.81 -3.32
N GLU A 23 -26.16 9.56 -3.41
CA GLU A 23 -25.84 8.70 -2.27
C GLU A 23 -24.54 9.11 -1.55
N ILE A 24 -23.70 9.95 -2.19
CA ILE A 24 -22.40 10.35 -1.65
C ILE A 24 -22.48 11.75 -1.04
N GLU A 25 -22.73 11.81 0.27
CA GLU A 25 -22.77 13.09 1.01
C GLU A 25 -21.36 13.54 1.45
N GLY A 26 -21.09 14.85 1.51
CA GLY A 26 -19.82 15.35 2.09
C GLY A 26 -18.58 15.22 1.19
N VAL A 27 -18.76 15.19 -0.14
CA VAL A 27 -17.70 15.05 -1.17
C VAL A 27 -16.49 15.97 -0.96
N HIS A 28 -16.71 17.22 -0.53
CA HIS A 28 -15.64 18.21 -0.38
C HIS A 28 -14.71 17.95 0.81
N GLY A 29 -15.18 17.23 1.84
CA GLY A 29 -14.42 16.91 3.06
C GLY A 29 -13.70 15.56 3.01
N LYS A 30 -13.95 14.75 1.99
CA LYS A 30 -13.43 13.39 1.89
C LYS A 30 -12.05 13.33 1.25
N ASN A 31 -11.22 12.44 1.79
CA ASN A 31 -9.91 12.12 1.26
C ASN A 31 -10.04 11.24 -0.01
N LYS A 32 -8.97 11.15 -0.81
CA LYS A 32 -8.97 10.40 -2.08
C LYS A 32 -9.48 8.97 -1.92
N GLU A 33 -9.00 8.27 -0.88
CA GLU A 33 -9.36 6.87 -0.60
C GLU A 33 -10.85 6.72 -0.26
N GLN A 34 -11.40 7.64 0.54
CA GLN A 34 -12.81 7.63 0.92
C GLN A 34 -13.72 7.88 -0.30
N LEU A 35 -13.33 8.83 -1.16
CA LEU A 35 -14.06 9.10 -2.41
C LEU A 35 -14.06 7.88 -3.34
N MET A 36 -12.93 7.17 -3.44
CA MET A 36 -12.83 5.95 -4.24
C MET A 36 -13.69 4.82 -3.67
N ASP A 37 -13.70 4.61 -2.35
CA ASP A 37 -14.50 3.57 -1.70
C ASP A 37 -16.00 3.81 -1.88
N GLU A 38 -16.46 5.05 -1.81
CA GLU A 38 -17.87 5.40 -1.96
C GLU A 38 -18.32 5.38 -3.42
N LEU A 39 -17.48 5.87 -4.34
CA LEU A 39 -17.72 5.72 -5.76
C LEU A 39 -17.76 4.25 -6.18
N ALA A 40 -16.85 3.43 -5.65
CA ALA A 40 -16.85 1.99 -5.92
C ALA A 40 -18.13 1.32 -5.41
N LYS A 41 -18.62 1.70 -4.22
CA LYS A 41 -19.92 1.22 -3.70
C LYS A 41 -21.09 1.66 -4.57
N ALA A 42 -21.17 2.94 -4.93
CA ALA A 42 -22.24 3.49 -5.76
C ALA A 42 -22.27 2.91 -7.18
N LEU A 43 -21.09 2.61 -7.74
CA LEU A 43 -20.93 2.02 -9.07
C LEU A 43 -20.97 0.48 -9.08
N GLY A 44 -21.09 -0.17 -7.92
CA GLY A 44 -21.03 -1.63 -7.80
C GLY A 44 -19.70 -2.24 -8.24
N ILE A 45 -18.62 -1.46 -8.17
CA ILE A 45 -17.27 -1.91 -8.53
C ILE A 45 -16.73 -2.69 -7.32
N GLU A 46 -16.48 -3.98 -7.51
CA GLU A 46 -15.74 -4.74 -6.53
C GLU A 46 -14.36 -4.13 -6.38
N LYS A 47 -14.07 -3.60 -5.18
CA LYS A 47 -12.69 -3.29 -4.79
C LYS A 47 -11.92 -4.56 -5.03
N PRO A 48 -10.94 -4.58 -5.97
CA PRO A 48 -10.13 -5.77 -6.16
C PRO A 48 -9.63 -6.09 -4.77
N HIS A 49 -9.94 -7.29 -4.27
CA HIS A 49 -9.25 -7.81 -3.12
C HIS A 49 -7.79 -7.56 -3.44
N VAL A 50 -7.16 -6.71 -2.64
CA VAL A 50 -5.73 -6.49 -2.68
C VAL A 50 -5.19 -7.86 -2.26
N HIS A 51 -5.16 -8.78 -3.21
CA HIS A 51 -4.04 -9.65 -3.36
C HIS A 51 -2.89 -8.67 -3.24
N PHE A 52 -2.19 -8.78 -2.11
CA PHE A 52 -0.81 -8.42 -1.98
C PHE A 52 -0.08 -9.14 -3.13
N THR A 53 -0.31 -8.69 -4.37
CA THR A 53 0.47 -9.08 -5.51
C THR A 53 1.81 -8.49 -5.16
N GLU A 54 2.78 -9.38 -4.99
CA GLU A 54 4.16 -9.17 -4.56
C GLU A 54 4.94 -8.15 -5.43
N LYS A 55 4.24 -7.36 -6.26
CA LYS A 55 4.76 -6.40 -7.23
C LYS A 55 4.69 -4.94 -6.81
N ILE A 56 4.02 -4.57 -5.72
CA ILE A 56 3.99 -3.16 -5.26
C ILE A 56 4.80 -3.00 -3.99
N VAL A 57 6.11 -3.11 -4.14
CA VAL A 57 7.04 -2.46 -3.23
C VAL A 57 7.75 -1.41 -4.07
N HIS A 58 7.06 -0.31 -4.36
CA HIS A 58 7.58 0.73 -5.26
C HIS A 58 8.14 1.92 -4.50
N THR A 59 7.69 2.15 -3.27
CA THR A 59 8.17 3.28 -2.49
C THR A 59 9.09 2.84 -1.36
N LYS A 60 10.03 3.74 -1.01
CA LYS A 60 10.86 3.64 0.19
C LYS A 60 10.02 3.47 1.47
N SER A 61 8.78 3.99 1.48
CA SER A 61 7.85 3.84 2.60
C SER A 61 7.42 2.39 2.77
N ASP A 62 7.01 1.74 1.68
CA ASP A 62 6.53 0.35 1.69
C ASP A 62 7.62 -0.62 2.17
N LEU A 63 8.86 -0.42 1.71
CA LEU A 63 10.02 -1.18 2.19
C LEU A 63 10.24 -1.02 3.70
N LYS A 64 10.07 0.20 4.22
CA LYS A 64 10.20 0.47 5.66
C LYS A 64 9.06 -0.15 6.47
N HIS A 65 7.83 -0.13 5.96
CA HIS A 65 6.70 -0.80 6.58
C HIS A 65 6.93 -2.31 6.67
N LYS A 66 7.38 -2.95 5.58
CA LYS A 66 7.69 -4.38 5.59
C LYS A 66 8.84 -4.73 6.54
N ILE A 67 9.84 -3.86 6.69
CA ILE A 67 10.90 -4.04 7.70
C ILE A 67 10.34 -3.93 9.14
N LEU A 68 9.33 -3.08 9.39
CA LEU A 68 8.70 -2.98 10.72
C LEU A 68 7.92 -4.25 11.05
N GLU A 69 7.20 -4.82 10.09
CA GLU A 69 6.50 -6.10 10.24
C GLU A 69 7.47 -7.23 10.57
N LEU A 70 8.54 -7.38 9.77
CA LEU A 70 9.57 -8.39 9.98
C LEU A 70 10.31 -8.23 11.32
N LYS A 71 10.43 -7.00 11.86
CA LYS A 71 10.98 -6.79 13.20
C LYS A 71 10.09 -7.41 14.29
N SER A 72 8.77 -7.21 14.18
CA SER A 72 7.81 -7.79 15.11
C SER A 72 7.84 -9.32 15.04
N GLU A 73 7.90 -9.88 13.83
CA GLU A 73 8.03 -11.32 13.63
C GLU A 73 9.34 -11.87 14.20
N ARG A 74 10.47 -11.19 13.96
CA ARG A 74 11.77 -11.52 14.55
C ARG A 74 11.73 -11.56 16.07
N ASP A 75 11.05 -10.61 16.71
CA ASP A 75 10.93 -10.57 18.18
C ASP A 75 10.08 -11.72 18.72
N LYS A 76 9.01 -12.11 17.99
CA LYS A 76 8.22 -13.32 18.32
C LYS A 76 9.03 -14.60 18.16
N LEU A 77 9.80 -14.73 17.07
CA LEU A 77 10.66 -15.89 16.82
C LEU A 77 11.82 -16.01 17.82
N LEU A 78 12.35 -14.88 18.29
CA LEU A 78 13.33 -14.86 19.38
C LEU A 78 12.76 -15.42 20.67
N GLN A 79 11.51 -15.09 21.02
CA GLN A 79 10.83 -15.66 22.19
C GLN A 79 10.51 -17.14 22.01
N GLY A 80 10.19 -17.56 20.79
CA GLY A 80 9.89 -18.95 20.45
C GLY A 80 11.10 -19.87 20.25
N HIS A 81 12.34 -19.35 20.37
CA HIS A 81 13.59 -20.08 20.09
C HIS A 81 13.63 -20.80 18.73
N ASP A 82 12.90 -20.28 17.74
CA ASP A 82 12.83 -20.84 16.39
C ASP A 82 13.97 -20.25 15.53
N HIS A 83 15.14 -20.88 15.62
CA HIS A 83 16.37 -20.39 15.01
C HIS A 83 16.38 -20.44 13.47
N GLU A 84 15.67 -21.38 12.87
CA GLU A 84 15.58 -21.51 11.40
C GLU A 84 14.79 -20.33 10.82
N LYS A 85 13.58 -20.08 11.32
CA LYS A 85 12.77 -18.95 10.85
C LYS A 85 13.41 -17.61 11.20
N LEU A 86 14.10 -17.52 12.34
CA LEU A 86 14.84 -16.32 12.73
C LEU A 86 15.93 -15.97 11.71
N HIS A 87 16.61 -16.96 11.14
CA HIS A 87 17.61 -16.75 10.10
C HIS A 87 16.97 -16.18 8.82
N ASP A 88 15.85 -16.75 8.39
CA ASP A 88 15.15 -16.32 7.18
C ASP A 88 14.61 -14.90 7.30
N VAL A 89 13.96 -14.56 8.42
CA VAL A 89 13.46 -13.21 8.69
C VAL A 89 14.60 -12.19 8.70
N ARG A 90 15.75 -12.51 9.32
CA ARG A 90 16.94 -11.64 9.29
C ARG A 90 17.45 -11.43 7.87
N ARG A 91 17.48 -12.48 7.05
CA ARG A 91 17.93 -12.42 5.66
C ARG A 91 17.01 -11.54 4.82
N GLU A 92 15.69 -11.67 4.99
CA GLU A 92 14.71 -10.82 4.33
C GLU A 92 14.87 -9.35 4.73
N MET A 93 15.01 -9.07 6.03
CA MET A 93 15.30 -7.71 6.51
C MET A 93 16.58 -7.14 5.89
N HIS A 94 17.63 -7.95 5.73
CA HIS A 94 18.88 -7.53 5.08
C HIS A 94 18.68 -7.18 3.61
N LYS A 95 17.93 -7.99 2.86
CA LYS A 95 17.60 -7.72 1.45
C LYS A 95 16.84 -6.42 1.29
N LEU A 96 15.77 -6.23 2.07
CA LEU A 96 14.95 -5.01 2.00
C LEU A 96 15.75 -3.75 2.33
N LYS A 97 16.63 -3.80 3.35
CA LYS A 97 17.55 -2.69 3.66
C LYS A 97 18.50 -2.39 2.51
N HIS A 98 18.97 -3.42 1.79
CA HIS A 98 19.85 -3.23 0.64
C HIS A 98 19.11 -2.64 -0.56
N GLU A 99 17.86 -3.06 -0.80
CA GLU A 99 16.99 -2.46 -1.82
C GLU A 99 16.72 -0.99 -1.55
N ILE A 100 16.44 -0.60 -0.29
CA ILE A 100 16.30 0.82 0.08
C ILE A 100 17.57 1.61 -0.31
N ARG A 101 18.76 1.10 0.05
CA ARG A 101 20.03 1.78 -0.28
C ARG A 101 20.26 1.88 -1.79
N LYS A 102 19.86 0.86 -2.57
CA LYS A 102 19.94 0.91 -4.03
C LYS A 102 19.00 1.95 -4.62
N LEU A 103 17.77 2.04 -4.09
CA LEU A 103 16.83 3.08 -4.51
C LEU A 103 17.34 4.48 -4.16
N GLU A 104 17.92 4.66 -2.97
CA GLU A 104 18.54 5.92 -2.55
C GLU A 104 19.73 6.30 -3.44
N ALA A 105 20.62 5.35 -3.75
CA ALA A 105 21.75 5.58 -4.65
C ALA A 105 21.29 5.91 -6.08
N LYS A 106 20.27 5.21 -6.59
CA LYS A 106 19.71 5.48 -7.92
C LYS A 106 19.05 6.86 -8.00
N ALA A 107 18.39 7.31 -6.93
CA ALA A 107 17.80 8.63 -6.83
C ALA A 107 18.85 9.76 -6.67
N ALA A 108 20.05 9.45 -6.19
CA ALA A 108 21.15 10.41 -6.05
C ALA A 108 21.96 10.60 -7.34
N HIS A 109 21.90 9.64 -8.27
CA HIS A 109 22.68 9.62 -9.52
C HIS A 109 21.83 9.81 -10.79
N GLY A 110 20.52 10.05 -10.67
CA GLY A 110 19.61 10.33 -11.78
C GLY A 110 18.95 11.70 -11.62
#